data_AF-A0A258T3Q1-F1
#
_entry.id   AF-A0A258T3Q1-F1
#
_cell.length_a   1.000
_cell.length_b   1.000
_cell.length_c   1.000
_cell.angle_alpha   90.00
_cell.angle_beta   90.00
_cell.angle_gamma   90.00
#
_symmetry.space_group_name_H-M   'P 1'
#
loop_
_entity.id
_entity.type
_entity.pdbx_description
1 polymer ?
#
loop_
_entity_poly.entity_id
_entity_poly.type
_entity_poly.pdbx_seq_one_letter_code
_entity_poly.pdbx_strand_id
1 'polypeptide(L)'
;GRFLPSDVRGRKTVLEWLFWQMGGLGPMAGQNHHFVQYAPERIAYAMERYVKETNRLYGVLDRRLALVPFVAGAEYSIADMAIYPWVVPWRRQQQDLDAFPHLKRWFADVAARPATVAAYAKGTPFSSRPAVTEAGKSLLFGQTAASIAASSAPLSKEKNNEA
;
A
#
# COMPACT_ATOMS: atom_id res chain seq x y z
N GLY A 1 7.18 6.95 20.21
CA GLY A 1 7.90 7.41 19.00
C GLY A 1 7.11 8.53 18.37
N ARG A 2 7.70 9.39 17.53
CA ARG A 2 7.04 10.65 17.08
C ARG A 2 5.67 10.48 16.39
N PHE A 3 5.44 9.37 15.69
CA PHE A 3 4.20 9.12 14.92
C PHE A 3 3.34 7.98 15.47
N LEU A 4 3.60 7.59 16.73
CA LEU A 4 2.86 6.58 17.46
C LEU A 4 2.78 7.04 18.92
N PRO A 5 1.60 7.47 19.40
CA PRO A 5 1.42 7.96 20.77
C PRO A 5 1.91 6.97 21.81
N SER A 6 2.38 7.51 22.94
CA SER A 6 2.81 6.72 24.10
C SER A 6 1.66 6.35 25.02
N ASP A 7 0.57 7.13 25.02
CA ASP A 7 -0.60 6.80 25.81
C ASP A 7 -1.31 5.57 25.22
N VAL A 8 -1.91 4.76 26.11
CA VAL A 8 -2.48 3.47 25.74
C VAL A 8 -3.63 3.61 24.73
N ARG A 9 -4.47 4.66 24.87
CA ARG A 9 -5.68 4.82 24.03
C ARG A 9 -5.31 5.29 22.62
N GLY A 10 -4.44 6.28 22.50
CA GLY A 10 -3.90 6.77 21.25
C GLY A 10 -3.12 5.68 20.52
N ARG A 11 -2.23 4.98 21.24
CA ARG A 11 -1.46 3.85 20.67
C ARG A 11 -2.38 2.75 20.14
N LYS A 12 -3.38 2.32 20.91
CA LYS A 12 -4.36 1.30 20.49
C LYS A 12 -5.10 1.73 19.22
N THR A 13 -5.51 2.99 19.14
CA THR A 13 -6.25 3.51 17.98
C THR A 13 -5.38 3.55 16.72
N VAL A 14 -4.12 3.99 16.82
CA VAL A 14 -3.18 3.96 15.69
C VAL A 14 -2.94 2.51 15.22
N LEU A 15 -2.73 1.58 16.16
CA LEU A 15 -2.49 0.18 15.82
C LEU A 15 -3.72 -0.47 15.17
N GLU A 16 -4.94 -0.16 15.62
CA GLU A 16 -6.17 -0.66 14.99
C GLU A 16 -6.23 -0.30 13.50
N TRP A 17 -5.96 0.97 13.15
CA TRP A 17 -5.96 1.42 11.75
C TRP A 17 -4.77 0.88 10.95
N LEU A 18 -3.61 0.72 11.58
CA LEU A 18 -2.45 0.08 10.95
C LEU A 18 -2.77 -1.38 10.60
N PHE A 19 -3.34 -2.15 11.52
CA PHE A 19 -3.72 -3.55 11.25
C PHE A 19 -4.89 -3.65 10.27
N TRP A 20 -5.85 -2.72 10.31
CA TRP A 20 -6.88 -2.62 9.27
C TRP A 20 -6.28 -2.42 7.87
N GLN A 21 -5.23 -1.59 7.75
CA GLN A 21 -4.52 -1.42 6.48
C GLN A 21 -3.82 -2.73 6.05
N MET A 22 -3.11 -3.38 6.97
CA MET A 22 -2.35 -4.61 6.71
C MET A 22 -3.23 -5.82 6.36
N GLY A 23 -4.42 -5.93 6.96
CA GLY A 23 -5.35 -7.04 6.75
C GLY A 23 -6.48 -6.77 5.75
N GLY A 24 -6.77 -5.50 5.46
CA GLY A 24 -7.88 -5.07 4.60
C GLY A 24 -7.39 -4.33 3.36
N LEU A 25 -7.10 -3.03 3.51
CA LEU A 25 -6.82 -2.16 2.37
C LEU A 25 -5.67 -2.67 1.48
N GLY A 26 -4.52 -2.98 2.06
CA GLY A 26 -3.34 -3.41 1.31
C GLY A 26 -3.60 -4.68 0.50
N PRO A 27 -3.98 -5.80 1.14
CA PRO A 27 -4.26 -7.05 0.43
C PRO A 27 -5.33 -6.91 -0.65
N MET A 28 -6.46 -6.24 -0.36
CA MET A 28 -7.57 -6.14 -1.32
C MET A 28 -7.26 -5.21 -2.49
N ALA A 29 -6.56 -4.09 -2.26
CA ALA A 29 -6.08 -3.23 -3.34
C ALA A 29 -4.99 -3.93 -4.19
N GLY A 30 -4.17 -4.79 -3.56
CA GLY A 30 -3.23 -5.65 -4.27
C GLY A 30 -3.92 -6.62 -5.23
N GLN A 31 -4.99 -7.28 -4.79
CA GLN A 31 -5.79 -8.15 -5.65
C GLN A 31 -6.51 -7.37 -6.75
N ASN A 32 -7.05 -6.18 -6.44
CA ASN A 32 -7.60 -5.28 -7.45
C ASN A 32 -6.56 -4.99 -8.54
N HIS A 33 -5.36 -4.54 -8.17
CA HIS A 33 -4.29 -4.31 -9.12
C HIS A 33 -3.95 -5.56 -9.94
N HIS A 34 -3.85 -6.73 -9.30
CA HIS A 34 -3.56 -7.97 -10.00
C HIS A 34 -4.59 -8.28 -11.08
N PHE A 35 -5.87 -8.39 -10.73
CA PHE A 35 -6.91 -8.78 -11.68
C PHE A 35 -7.27 -7.69 -12.69
N VAL A 36 -7.09 -6.41 -12.35
CA VAL A 36 -7.40 -5.30 -13.26
C VAL A 36 -6.26 -4.99 -14.24
N GLN A 37 -5.00 -5.10 -13.81
CA GLN A 37 -3.85 -4.63 -14.60
C GLN A 37 -2.90 -5.74 -15.06
N TYR A 38 -2.74 -6.82 -14.31
CA TYR A 38 -1.64 -7.76 -14.51
C TYR A 38 -2.06 -9.16 -14.93
N ALA A 39 -3.26 -9.61 -14.58
CA ALA A 39 -3.75 -10.94 -14.93
C ALA A 39 -3.72 -11.13 -16.46
N PRO A 40 -3.16 -12.25 -16.97
CA PRO A 40 -3.03 -12.49 -18.40
C PRO A 40 -4.39 -12.62 -19.09
N GLU A 41 -5.39 -13.09 -18.34
CA GLU A 41 -6.78 -13.23 -18.78
C GLU A 41 -7.70 -12.35 -17.94
N ARG A 42 -8.72 -11.78 -18.58
CA ARG A 42 -9.73 -10.99 -17.88
C ARG A 42 -10.77 -11.89 -17.23
N ILE A 43 -10.76 -11.92 -15.90
CA ILE A 43 -11.72 -12.68 -15.10
C ILE A 43 -12.73 -11.69 -14.51
N ALA A 44 -13.85 -11.49 -15.21
CA ALA A 44 -14.85 -10.46 -14.89
C ALA A 44 -15.30 -10.49 -13.42
N TYR A 45 -15.62 -11.68 -12.90
CA TYR A 45 -16.03 -11.85 -11.50
C TYR A 45 -14.95 -11.41 -10.50
N ALA A 46 -13.69 -11.77 -10.74
CA ALA A 46 -12.58 -11.42 -9.85
C ALA A 46 -12.32 -9.90 -9.88
N MET A 47 -12.29 -9.31 -11.08
CA MET A 47 -12.16 -7.86 -11.26
C MET A 47 -13.27 -7.13 -10.51
N GLU A 48 -14.53 -7.48 -10.76
CA GLU A 48 -15.69 -6.84 -10.13
C GLU A 48 -15.64 -6.97 -8.60
N ARG A 49 -15.33 -8.16 -8.08
CA ARG A 49 -15.21 -8.42 -6.64
C ARG A 49 -14.19 -7.49 -5.98
N TYR A 50 -12.98 -7.38 -6.52
CA TYR A 50 -11.91 -6.60 -5.89
C TYR A 50 -12.03 -5.09 -6.14
N VAL A 51 -12.62 -4.66 -7.26
CA VAL A 51 -13.00 -3.25 -7.46
C VAL A 51 -14.06 -2.83 -6.44
N LYS A 52 -15.11 -3.64 -6.24
CA LYS A 52 -16.15 -3.37 -5.24
C LYS A 52 -15.62 -3.40 -3.80
N GLU A 53 -14.75 -4.35 -3.46
CA GLU A 53 -14.16 -4.38 -2.12
C GLU A 53 -13.23 -3.18 -1.86
N THR A 54 -12.44 -2.77 -2.87
CA THR A 54 -11.64 -1.54 -2.75
C THR A 54 -12.52 -0.31 -2.54
N ASN A 55 -13.63 -0.22 -3.28
CA ASN A 55 -14.62 0.85 -3.12
C ASN A 55 -15.23 0.87 -1.71
N ARG A 56 -15.60 -0.30 -1.17
CA ARG A 56 -16.12 -0.43 0.20
C ARG A 56 -15.09 0.04 1.24
N LEU A 57 -13.82 -0.32 1.07
CA LEU A 57 -12.73 0.12 1.96
C LEU A 57 -12.48 1.63 1.89
N TYR A 58 -12.62 2.24 0.71
CA TYR A 58 -12.63 3.70 0.55
C TYR A 58 -13.80 4.33 1.32
N GLY A 59 -14.99 3.73 1.25
CA GLY A 59 -16.15 4.16 2.05
C GLY A 59 -15.93 4.07 3.57
N VAL A 60 -15.19 3.05 4.05
CA VAL A 60 -14.79 2.96 5.46
C VAL A 60 -13.86 4.11 5.85
N LEU A 61 -12.86 4.42 5.02
CA LEU A 61 -11.96 5.55 5.24
C LEU A 61 -12.71 6.87 5.23
N ASP A 62 -13.56 7.10 4.23
CA ASP A 62 -14.32 8.33 4.09
C ASP A 62 -15.20 8.59 5.31
N ARG A 63 -15.95 7.57 5.75
CA ARG A 63 -16.78 7.66 6.96
C ARG A 63 -15.94 7.94 8.21
N ARG A 64 -14.76 7.35 8.34
CA ARG A 64 -13.86 7.64 9.47
C ARG A 64 -13.35 9.08 9.41
N LEU A 65 -12.87 9.50 8.26
CA LEU A 65 -12.26 10.80 8.02
C LEU A 65 -13.29 11.95 8.03
N ALA A 66 -14.58 11.64 7.99
CA ALA A 66 -15.64 12.61 8.30
C ALA A 66 -15.54 13.13 9.75
N LEU A 67 -15.05 12.30 10.68
CA LEU A 67 -15.06 12.59 12.12
C LEU A 67 -13.72 13.14 12.63
N VAL A 68 -12.62 12.84 11.93
CA VAL A 68 -11.25 13.14 12.37
C VAL A 68 -10.40 13.54 11.16
N PRO A 69 -9.41 14.44 11.33
CA PRO A 69 -8.56 14.88 10.22
C PRO A 69 -7.59 13.79 9.73
N PHE A 70 -7.17 12.88 10.61
CA PHE A 70 -6.31 11.73 10.29
C PHE A 70 -6.95 10.44 10.82
N VAL A 71 -6.63 9.28 10.24
CA VAL A 71 -7.42 8.04 10.49
C VAL A 71 -7.46 7.66 11.97
N ALA A 72 -6.39 7.95 12.72
CA ALA A 72 -6.29 7.63 14.13
C ALA A 72 -6.74 8.77 15.08
N GLY A 73 -7.01 9.98 14.58
CA GLY A 73 -7.41 11.12 15.41
C GLY A 73 -6.97 12.47 14.87
N ALA A 74 -6.65 13.39 15.78
CA ALA A 74 -6.25 14.76 15.46
C ALA A 74 -4.86 14.88 14.81
N GLU A 75 -3.98 13.90 15.04
CA GLU A 75 -2.58 13.94 14.61
C GLU A 75 -2.26 12.85 13.58
N TYR A 76 -1.36 13.19 12.65
CA TYR A 76 -0.84 12.27 11.64
C TYR A 76 0.00 11.16 12.27
N SER A 77 -0.25 9.92 11.87
CA SER A 77 0.37 8.74 12.49
C SER A 77 0.98 7.77 11.46
N ILE A 78 1.63 6.72 11.95
CA ILE A 78 2.10 5.61 11.10
C ILE A 78 0.95 4.89 10.38
N ALA A 79 -0.29 4.97 10.87
CA ALA A 79 -1.43 4.39 10.17
C ALA A 79 -1.73 5.15 8.87
N ASP A 80 -1.73 6.49 8.92
CA ASP A 80 -1.89 7.33 7.72
C ASP A 80 -0.76 7.10 6.72
N MET A 81 0.48 6.99 7.22
CA MET A 81 1.65 6.66 6.39
C MET A 81 1.52 5.33 5.67
N ALA A 82 0.95 4.32 6.34
CA ALA A 82 0.77 2.99 5.76
C ALA A 82 -0.40 2.95 4.75
N ILE A 83 -1.46 3.73 4.99
CA ILE A 83 -2.67 3.77 4.15
C ILE A 83 -2.43 4.59 2.88
N TYR A 84 -1.81 5.77 3.00
CA TYR A 84 -1.73 6.74 1.90
C TYR A 84 -1.17 6.17 0.59
N PRO A 85 -0.03 5.44 0.57
CA PRO A 85 0.51 4.87 -0.66
C PRO A 85 -0.44 3.88 -1.36
N TRP A 86 -1.32 3.21 -0.62
CA TRP A 86 -2.33 2.32 -1.20
C TRP A 86 -3.52 3.05 -1.82
N VAL A 87 -3.74 4.32 -1.47
CA VAL A 87 -4.79 5.17 -2.07
C VAL A 87 -4.28 5.94 -3.30
N VAL A 88 -2.97 6.25 -3.36
CA VAL A 88 -2.37 7.00 -4.49
C VAL A 88 -2.77 6.47 -5.88
N PRO A 89 -2.74 5.15 -6.18
CA PRO A 89 -3.13 4.65 -7.49
C PRO A 89 -4.65 4.45 -7.67
N TRP A 90 -5.51 5.24 -6.98
CA TRP A 90 -6.97 5.14 -7.02
C TRP A 90 -7.57 5.03 -8.44
N ARG A 91 -7.06 5.77 -9.43
CA ARG A 91 -7.50 5.68 -10.83
C ARG A 91 -7.27 4.28 -11.41
N ARG A 92 -6.10 3.70 -11.12
CA ARG A 92 -5.74 2.34 -11.56
C ARG A 92 -6.50 1.25 -10.78
N GLN A 93 -7.10 1.61 -9.65
CA GLN A 93 -8.01 0.78 -8.87
C GLN A 93 -9.47 0.90 -9.31
N GLN A 94 -9.75 1.67 -10.38
CA GLN A 94 -11.09 1.99 -10.88
C GLN A 94 -11.98 2.65 -9.82
N GLN A 95 -11.39 3.50 -8.98
CA GLN A 95 -12.13 4.29 -8.00
C GLN A 95 -12.31 5.72 -8.51
N ASP A 96 -13.23 6.44 -7.88
CA ASP A 96 -13.41 7.89 -8.06
C ASP A 96 -13.34 8.55 -6.68
N LEU A 97 -12.32 9.39 -6.47
CA LEU A 97 -12.17 10.12 -5.20
C LEU A 97 -13.24 11.21 -5.02
N ASP A 98 -13.90 11.66 -6.07
CA ASP A 98 -14.97 12.66 -5.95
C ASP A 98 -16.22 12.10 -5.25
N ALA A 99 -16.38 10.77 -5.26
CA ALA A 99 -17.41 10.08 -4.49
C ALA A 99 -17.11 9.97 -2.98
N PHE A 100 -15.89 10.34 -2.55
CA PHE A 100 -15.41 10.22 -1.16
C PHE A 100 -14.79 11.54 -0.67
N PRO A 101 -15.59 12.56 -0.35
CA PRO A 101 -15.10 13.92 -0.11
C PRO A 101 -14.13 14.02 1.08
N HIS A 102 -14.33 13.25 2.15
CA HIS A 102 -13.47 13.29 3.33
C HIS A 102 -12.16 12.55 3.10
N LEU A 103 -12.20 11.43 2.37
CA LEU A 103 -11.02 10.73 1.90
C LEU A 103 -10.22 11.61 0.93
N LYS A 104 -10.89 12.30 -0.02
CA LYS A 104 -10.24 13.21 -0.96
C LYS A 104 -9.52 14.35 -0.26
N ARG A 105 -10.16 14.96 0.77
CA ARG A 105 -9.52 15.98 1.61
C ARG A 105 -8.28 15.44 2.31
N TRP A 106 -8.40 14.31 3.01
CA TRP A 106 -7.26 13.68 3.69
C TRP A 106 -6.13 13.32 2.71
N PHE A 107 -6.48 12.82 1.52
CA PHE A 107 -5.53 12.48 0.48
C PHE A 107 -4.71 13.71 0.05
N ALA A 108 -5.38 14.84 -0.19
CA ALA A 108 -4.73 16.10 -0.52
C ALA A 108 -3.84 16.61 0.63
N ASP A 109 -4.33 16.54 1.88
CA ASP A 109 -3.59 16.98 3.07
C ASP A 109 -2.30 16.16 3.24
N VAL A 110 -2.36 14.83 3.07
CA VAL A 110 -1.18 13.96 3.17
C VAL A 110 -0.22 14.17 2.01
N ALA A 111 -0.74 14.36 0.79
CA ALA A 111 0.06 14.65 -0.40
C ALA A 111 0.86 15.96 -0.28
N ALA A 112 0.26 16.99 0.33
CA ALA A 112 0.88 18.30 0.51
C ALA A 112 1.99 18.35 1.56
N ARG A 113 2.15 17.30 2.39
CA ARG A 113 3.17 17.28 3.44
C ARG A 113 4.58 17.31 2.81
N PRO A 114 5.50 18.19 3.28
CA PRO A 114 6.85 18.27 2.71
C PRO A 114 7.62 16.94 2.69
N ALA A 115 7.45 16.12 3.73
CA ALA A 115 8.08 14.79 3.79
C ALA A 115 7.48 13.80 2.78
N THR A 116 6.18 13.89 2.50
CA THR A 116 5.52 13.08 1.45
C THR A 116 6.04 13.50 0.08
N VAL A 117 6.08 14.80 -0.22
CA VAL A 117 6.62 15.34 -1.47
C VAL A 117 8.08 14.88 -1.67
N ALA A 118 8.92 15.02 -0.65
CA ALA A 118 10.32 14.60 -0.70
C ALA A 118 10.47 13.07 -0.92
N ALA A 119 9.61 12.25 -0.31
CA ALA A 119 9.64 10.80 -0.49
C ALA A 119 9.28 10.41 -1.94
N TYR A 120 8.23 11.01 -2.52
CA TYR A 120 7.81 10.71 -3.89
C TYR A 120 8.79 11.27 -4.93
N ALA A 121 9.44 12.40 -4.67
CA ALA A 121 10.54 12.91 -5.50
C ALA A 121 11.68 11.89 -5.60
N LYS A 122 12.06 11.24 -4.50
CA LYS A 122 13.06 10.15 -4.49
C LYS A 122 12.60 8.90 -5.25
N GLY A 123 11.29 8.65 -5.31
CA GLY A 123 10.70 7.54 -6.07
C GLY A 123 10.59 7.78 -7.57
N THR A 124 10.67 9.04 -8.02
CA THR A 124 10.47 9.44 -9.43
C THR A 124 11.35 8.66 -10.42
N PRO A 125 12.65 8.42 -10.19
CA PRO A 125 13.51 7.66 -11.10
C PRO A 125 13.07 6.21 -11.34
N PHE A 126 12.23 5.67 -10.45
CA PHE A 126 11.72 4.29 -10.51
C PHE A 126 10.29 4.21 -11.03
N SER A 127 9.54 5.33 -10.99
CA SER A 127 8.10 5.39 -11.29
C SER A 127 7.74 5.18 -12.77
N SER A 128 8.68 5.43 -13.68
CA SER A 128 8.53 5.27 -15.14
C SER A 128 8.94 3.88 -15.65
N ARG A 129 9.51 3.03 -14.79
CA ARG A 129 9.85 1.65 -15.17
C ARG A 129 8.56 0.83 -15.27
N PRO A 130 8.43 -0.08 -16.24
CA PRO A 130 7.28 -0.99 -16.29
C PRO A 130 7.13 -1.67 -14.94
N ALA A 131 5.97 -1.50 -14.29
CA ALA A 131 5.74 -1.99 -12.93
C ALA A 131 5.92 -3.52 -12.82
N VAL A 132 5.72 -4.23 -13.94
CA VAL A 132 5.90 -5.67 -14.05
C VAL A 132 6.40 -6.03 -15.46
N THR A 133 7.71 -6.24 -15.63
CA THR A 133 8.30 -6.86 -16.85
C THR A 133 8.03 -8.37 -16.85
N GLU A 134 8.27 -9.11 -17.94
CA GLU A 134 8.17 -10.59 -17.92
C GLU A 134 9.09 -11.21 -16.85
N ALA A 135 10.33 -10.73 -16.73
CA ALA A 135 11.22 -11.10 -15.63
C ALA A 135 10.63 -10.70 -14.26
N GLY A 136 9.99 -9.55 -14.17
CA GLY A 136 9.26 -9.09 -12.98
C GLY A 136 8.06 -9.97 -12.63
N LYS A 137 7.30 -10.48 -13.60
CA LYS A 137 6.19 -11.42 -13.37
C LYS A 137 6.70 -12.71 -12.75
N SER A 138 7.79 -13.26 -13.29
CA SER A 138 8.42 -14.45 -12.74
C SER A 138 8.87 -14.23 -11.28
N LEU A 139 9.42 -13.07 -10.96
CA LEU A 139 9.86 -12.73 -9.61
C LEU A 139 8.69 -12.43 -8.66
N LEU A 140 7.61 -11.82 -9.11
CA LEU A 140 6.50 -11.41 -8.24
C LEU A 140 5.45 -12.52 -8.05
N PHE A 141 5.24 -13.36 -9.05
CA PHE A 141 4.14 -14.33 -9.08
C PHE A 141 4.61 -15.79 -9.21
N GLY A 142 5.86 -16.02 -9.58
CA GLY A 142 6.44 -17.36 -9.70
C GLY A 142 7.11 -17.89 -8.44
N GLN A 143 7.05 -17.14 -7.32
CA GLN A 143 7.67 -17.56 -6.07
C GLN A 143 6.81 -18.60 -5.34
N THR A 144 7.48 -19.63 -4.82
CA THR A 144 6.89 -20.67 -3.97
C THR A 144 7.82 -20.95 -2.80
N ALA A 145 7.41 -21.80 -1.86
CA ALA A 145 8.30 -22.24 -0.77
C ALA A 145 9.62 -22.83 -1.31
N ALA A 146 9.59 -23.53 -2.45
CA ALA A 146 10.77 -24.10 -3.09
C ALA A 146 11.75 -23.04 -3.61
N SER A 147 11.25 -21.96 -4.21
CA SER A 147 12.13 -20.89 -4.71
C SER A 147 12.82 -20.12 -3.58
N ILE A 148 12.15 -19.97 -2.43
CA ILE A 148 12.76 -19.35 -1.24
C ILE A 148 13.86 -20.25 -0.67
N ALA A 149 13.62 -21.55 -0.53
CA ALA A 149 14.62 -22.51 -0.05
C ALA A 149 15.87 -22.59 -0.95
N ALA A 150 15.70 -22.44 -2.27
CA ALA A 150 16.82 -22.40 -3.21
C ALA A 150 17.65 -21.10 -3.10
N SER A 151 17.03 -19.98 -2.70
CA SER A 151 17.72 -18.68 -2.56
C SER A 151 18.54 -18.53 -1.28
N SER A 152 18.34 -19.41 -0.29
CA SER A 152 19.03 -19.37 1.01
C SER A 152 20.37 -20.13 1.05
N ALA A 153 20.95 -20.50 -0.10
CA ALA A 153 22.31 -21.06 -0.14
C ALA A 153 23.31 -20.01 0.40
N PRO A 154 24.17 -20.36 1.37
CA PRO A 154 25.06 -19.38 2.00
C PRO A 154 26.00 -18.77 0.96
N LEU A 155 26.16 -17.44 1.00
CA LEU A 155 27.20 -16.72 0.26
C LEU A 155 28.53 -17.43 0.51
N SER A 156 29.10 -18.04 -0.53
CA SER A 156 30.40 -18.71 -0.47
C SER A 156 31.42 -17.69 0.04
N LYS A 157 32.03 -17.96 1.19
CA LYS A 157 33.18 -17.19 1.67
C LYS A 157 34.24 -17.21 0.58
N GLU A 158 34.49 -16.06 -0.04
CA GLU A 158 35.68 -15.87 -0.87
C GLU A 158 36.89 -16.25 -0.02
N LYS A 159 37.69 -17.18 -0.54
CA LYS A 159 38.99 -17.52 0.01
C LYS A 159 39.88 -16.29 -0.20
N ASN A 160 40.01 -15.45 0.82
CA ASN A 160 41.16 -14.55 0.94
C ASN A 160 42.39 -15.43 1.15
N ASN A 161 43.07 -15.71 0.04
CA ASN A 161 44.37 -16.34 0.00
C ASN A 161 45.33 -15.30 -0.60
N GLU A 162 45.86 -14.43 0.26
CA GLU A 162 47.08 -13.69 -0.05
C GLU A 162 48.05 -13.92 1.10
N ALA A 163 49.25 -14.35 0.70
CA ALA A 163 50.42 -14.62 1.50
C ALA A 163 51.22 -13.32 1.75
#